data_AF-A0A228HPJ2-F1
#
_entry.id   AF-A0A228HPJ2-F1
#
_cell.length_a   1.000
_cell.length_b   1.000
_cell.length_c   1.000
_cell.angle_alpha   90.00
_cell.angle_beta   90.00
_cell.angle_gamma   90.00
#
_symmetry.space_group_name_H-M   'P 1'
#
loop_
_entity.id
_entity.type
_entity.pdbx_description
1 polymer ?
#
loop_
_entity_poly.entity_id
_entity_poly.type
_entity_poly.pdbx_seq_one_letter_code
_entity_poly.pdbx_strand_id
1 'polypeptide(L)'
;MPKTIRANSKISAAKMVSILVELERWRDKELGIKLTWERIEAFSGFTRQALSRHPKIASAYQEAKRSLSMPDRRSRSRSQDDERAYFDETLASLRAEVRRYEALEREWLQRWQRIAFHCSRRGLSIGELDQPLDDPGRSFDIDRRK
;
A
#
# COMPACT_ATOMS: atom_id res chain seq x y z
N MET A 1 -26.45 30.43 -9.41
CA MET A 1 -27.19 30.90 -8.21
C MET A 1 -26.19 31.03 -7.06
N PRO A 2 -25.86 32.24 -6.57
CA PRO A 2 -24.97 32.38 -5.42
C PRO A 2 -25.67 31.82 -4.16
N LYS A 3 -25.03 30.87 -3.47
CA LYS A 3 -25.54 30.29 -2.23
C LYS A 3 -25.68 31.41 -1.19
N THR A 4 -26.88 31.59 -0.65
CA THR A 4 -27.15 32.55 0.42
C THR A 4 -26.33 32.20 1.66
N ILE A 5 -25.39 33.09 2.03
CA ILE A 5 -24.52 32.90 3.18
C ILE A 5 -25.33 33.16 4.45
N ARG A 6 -25.47 32.15 5.31
CA ARG A 6 -26.25 32.23 6.55
C ARG A 6 -25.34 32.64 7.70
N ALA A 7 -25.54 33.85 8.23
CA ALA A 7 -24.74 34.40 9.32
C ALA A 7 -25.12 33.87 10.72
N ASN A 8 -26.33 33.33 10.90
CA ASN A 8 -26.88 33.00 12.24
C ASN A 8 -27.60 31.63 12.35
N SER A 9 -27.43 30.74 11.37
CA SER A 9 -28.04 29.40 11.44
C SER A 9 -27.16 28.41 12.17
N LYS A 10 -27.76 27.59 13.04
CA LYS A 10 -27.09 26.48 13.72
C LYS A 10 -26.51 25.51 12.69
N ILE A 11 -25.20 25.24 12.76
CA ILE A 11 -24.55 24.25 11.89
C ILE A 11 -25.04 22.87 12.32
N SER A 12 -25.71 22.14 11.42
CA SER A 12 -26.13 20.77 11.68
C SER A 12 -24.93 19.82 11.75
N ALA A 13 -25.07 18.70 12.46
CA ALA A 13 -23.98 17.72 12.60
C ALA A 13 -23.47 17.21 11.23
N ALA A 14 -24.38 16.87 10.32
CA ALA A 14 -24.02 16.44 8.96
C ALA A 14 -23.24 17.51 8.19
N LYS A 15 -23.64 18.79 8.34
CA LYS A 15 -22.95 19.90 7.68
C LYS A 15 -21.58 20.15 8.29
N MET A 16 -21.45 20.03 9.61
CA MET A 16 -20.17 20.10 10.30
C MET A 16 -19.21 19.02 9.81
N VAL A 17 -19.67 17.77 9.69
CA VAL A 17 -18.87 16.67 9.13
C VAL A 17 -18.41 16.99 7.72
N SER A 18 -19.30 17.48 6.85
CA SER A 18 -18.91 17.85 5.47
C SER A 18 -17.85 18.94 5.40
N ILE A 19 -17.89 19.92 6.31
CA ILE A 19 -16.90 21.02 6.37
C ILE A 19 -15.55 20.48 6.87
N LEU A 20 -15.56 19.58 7.86
CA LEU A 20 -14.34 18.96 8.36
C LEU A 20 -13.67 18.10 7.29
N VAL A 21 -14.43 17.28 6.56
CA VAL A 21 -13.92 16.48 5.43
C VAL A 21 -13.31 17.37 4.35
N GLU A 22 -13.98 18.47 4.00
CA GLU A 22 -13.43 19.43 3.03
C GLU A 22 -12.09 20.02 3.52
N LEU A 23 -12.00 20.40 4.81
CA LEU A 23 -10.76 20.91 5.41
C LEU A 23 -9.66 19.85 5.47
N GLU A 24 -9.99 18.58 5.65
CA GLU A 24 -9.03 17.47 5.57
C GLU A 24 -8.47 17.32 4.15
N ARG A 25 -9.31 17.44 3.10
CA ARG A 25 -8.84 17.44 1.71
C ARG A 25 -7.91 18.60 1.40
N TRP A 26 -8.17 19.77 1.98
CA TRP A 26 -7.25 20.91 1.93
C TRP A 26 -5.93 20.63 2.66
N ARG A 27 -5.99 20.04 3.87
CA ARG A 27 -4.79 19.62 4.62
C ARG A 27 -3.93 18.68 3.80
N ASP A 28 -4.56 17.78 3.06
CA ASP A 28 -3.91 16.73 2.28
C ASP A 28 -3.47 17.21 0.88
N LYS A 29 -3.59 18.52 0.57
CA LYS A 29 -3.20 19.20 -0.68
C LYS A 29 -3.97 18.74 -1.93
N GLU A 30 -5.11 18.09 -1.76
CA GLU A 30 -5.93 17.59 -2.88
C GLU A 30 -6.64 18.71 -3.64
N LEU A 31 -6.97 19.81 -2.94
CA LEU A 31 -7.73 20.94 -3.49
C LEU A 31 -6.84 22.14 -3.86
N GLY A 32 -5.52 22.02 -3.66
CA GLY A 32 -4.51 23.04 -3.95
C GLY A 32 -3.80 23.57 -2.71
N ILE A 33 -3.01 24.64 -2.89
CA ILE A 33 -2.06 25.15 -1.88
C ILE A 33 -2.54 26.37 -1.08
N LYS A 34 -3.64 27.01 -1.48
CA LYS A 34 -4.11 28.27 -0.90
C LYS A 34 -5.50 28.11 -0.29
N LEU A 35 -5.54 27.84 1.00
CA LEU A 35 -6.77 27.82 1.80
C LEU A 35 -7.09 29.24 2.30
N THR A 36 -8.29 29.73 1.94
CA THR A 36 -8.85 31.00 2.43
C THR A 36 -10.22 30.77 3.03
N TRP A 37 -10.62 31.65 3.96
CA TRP A 37 -11.96 31.59 4.55
C TRP A 37 -13.06 31.74 3.49
N GLU A 38 -12.90 32.61 2.51
CA GLU A 38 -13.84 32.81 1.39
C GLU A 38 -14.18 31.50 0.66
N ARG A 39 -13.19 30.61 0.46
CA ARG A 39 -13.40 29.31 -0.17
C ARG A 39 -14.28 28.40 0.70
N ILE A 40 -14.05 28.41 2.00
CA ILE A 40 -14.85 27.63 2.96
C ILE A 40 -16.24 28.23 3.14
N GLU A 41 -16.39 29.55 3.09
CA GLU A 41 -17.69 30.23 3.11
C GLU A 41 -18.50 29.87 1.86
N ALA A 42 -17.88 29.90 0.67
CA ALA A 42 -18.53 29.51 -0.59
C ALA A 42 -18.96 28.02 -0.60
N PHE A 43 -18.16 27.14 -0.02
CA PHE A 43 -18.48 25.71 0.10
C PHE A 43 -19.59 25.46 1.14
N SER A 44 -19.41 26.00 2.35
CA SER A 44 -20.26 25.73 3.50
C SER A 44 -21.60 26.47 3.45
N GLY A 45 -21.62 27.69 2.88
CA GLY A 45 -22.74 28.62 2.94
C GLY A 45 -22.88 29.32 4.29
N PHE A 46 -21.85 29.31 5.14
CA PHE A 46 -21.82 30.00 6.44
C PHE A 46 -20.74 31.06 6.44
N THR A 47 -20.91 32.09 7.25
CA THR A 47 -19.88 33.13 7.43
C THR A 47 -18.69 32.59 8.23
N ARG A 48 -17.52 33.19 8.04
CA ARG A 48 -16.30 32.93 8.79
C ARG A 48 -16.55 33.02 10.29
N GLN A 49 -17.32 34.02 10.74
CA GLN A 49 -17.62 34.20 12.16
C GLN A 49 -18.39 33.01 12.74
N ALA A 50 -19.36 32.47 12.00
CA ALA A 50 -20.09 31.27 12.40
C ALA A 50 -19.18 30.03 12.43
N LEU A 51 -18.31 29.87 11.43
CA LEU A 51 -17.36 28.76 11.34
C LEU A 51 -16.29 28.81 12.43
N SER A 52 -15.72 29.99 12.70
CA SER A 52 -14.64 30.18 13.67
C SER A 52 -15.10 30.04 15.12
N ARG A 53 -16.39 30.25 15.41
CA ARG A 53 -16.99 29.99 16.73
C ARG A 53 -16.99 28.51 17.09
N HIS A 54 -16.95 27.62 16.11
CA HIS A 54 -16.88 26.18 16.36
C HIS A 54 -15.42 25.73 16.52
N PRO A 55 -15.00 25.28 17.71
CA PRO A 55 -13.59 24.98 17.99
C PRO A 55 -13.04 23.86 17.08
N LYS A 56 -13.86 22.87 16.72
CA LYS A 56 -13.47 21.79 15.80
C LYS A 56 -13.14 22.32 14.40
N ILE A 57 -13.98 23.19 13.84
CA ILE A 57 -13.77 23.77 12.50
C ILE A 57 -12.58 24.72 12.52
N ALA A 58 -12.46 25.57 13.56
CA ALA A 58 -11.34 26.47 13.71
C ALA A 58 -9.99 25.72 13.83
N SER A 59 -9.95 24.66 14.63
CA SER A 59 -8.77 23.80 14.78
C SER A 59 -8.39 23.12 13.46
N ALA A 60 -9.36 22.49 12.78
CA ALA A 60 -9.15 21.85 11.48
C ALA A 60 -8.66 22.84 10.41
N TYR A 61 -9.19 24.06 10.38
CA TYR A 61 -8.74 25.11 9.47
C TYR A 61 -7.28 25.51 9.73
N GLN A 62 -6.88 25.68 11.00
CA GLN A 62 -5.50 26.00 11.36
C GLN A 62 -4.53 24.86 11.06
N GLU A 63 -4.96 23.62 11.28
CA GLU A 63 -4.18 22.44 10.93
C GLU A 63 -3.98 22.31 9.42
N ALA A 64 -5.05 22.50 8.64
CA ALA A 64 -4.96 22.53 7.18
C ALA A 64 -4.02 23.64 6.71
N LYS A 65 -4.15 24.86 7.26
CA LYS A 65 -3.27 25.99 6.91
C LYS A 65 -1.79 25.73 7.23
N ARG A 66 -1.50 25.14 8.40
CA ARG A 66 -0.13 24.72 8.78
C ARG A 66 0.41 23.62 7.88
N SER A 67 -0.42 22.65 7.49
CA SER A 67 -0.02 21.56 6.61
C SER A 67 0.29 22.05 5.20
N LEU A 68 -0.45 23.05 4.72
CA LEU A 68 -0.20 23.71 3.44
C LEU A 68 1.09 24.55 3.44
N SER A 69 1.48 25.14 4.58
CA SER A 69 2.72 25.91 4.67
C SER A 69 3.99 25.06 4.70
N MET A 70 3.87 23.75 4.90
CA MET A 70 5.02 22.82 4.83
C MET A 70 5.34 22.53 3.35
N PRO A 71 6.50 22.99 2.82
CA PRO A 71 6.80 22.91 1.38
C PRO A 71 6.94 21.46 0.90
N ASP A 72 7.54 20.60 1.73
CA ASP A 72 8.00 19.26 1.34
C ASP A 72 6.92 18.15 1.42
N ARG A 73 5.73 18.47 1.93
CA ARG A 73 4.67 17.48 2.07
C ARG A 73 3.98 17.23 0.73
N ARG A 74 4.13 16.03 0.15
CA ARG A 74 3.35 15.58 -1.03
C ARG A 74 1.86 15.40 -0.69
N SER A 75 1.00 15.49 -1.71
CA SER A 75 -0.43 15.22 -1.56
C SER A 75 -0.65 13.79 -1.09
N ARG A 76 -1.49 13.58 -0.07
CA ARG A 76 -1.73 12.25 0.50
C ARG A 76 -2.26 11.27 -0.54
N SER A 77 -3.16 11.73 -1.42
CA SER A 77 -3.69 10.96 -2.55
C SER A 77 -2.59 10.43 -3.47
N ARG A 78 -1.66 11.30 -3.89
CA ARG A 78 -0.54 10.92 -4.76
C ARG A 78 0.37 9.89 -4.10
N SER A 79 0.70 10.07 -2.82
CA SER A 79 1.48 9.08 -2.08
C SER A 79 0.77 7.73 -1.98
N GLN A 80 -0.56 7.72 -1.79
CA GLN A 80 -1.34 6.49 -1.76
C GLN A 80 -1.41 5.78 -3.12
N ASP A 81 -1.52 6.53 -4.21
CA ASP A 81 -1.52 5.96 -5.56
C ASP A 81 -0.15 5.35 -5.90
N ASP A 82 0.95 6.03 -5.55
CA ASP A 82 2.31 5.51 -5.73
C ASP A 82 2.55 4.22 -4.89
N GLU A 83 2.11 4.22 -3.62
CA GLU A 83 2.19 3.04 -2.75
C GLU A 83 1.38 1.86 -3.30
N ARG A 84 0.16 2.12 -3.79
CA ARG A 84 -0.68 1.09 -4.41
C ARG A 84 -0.03 0.50 -5.66
N ALA A 85 0.49 1.34 -6.54
CA ALA A 85 1.19 0.90 -7.74
C ALA A 85 2.40 0.01 -7.40
N TYR A 86 3.19 0.41 -6.41
CA TYR A 86 4.32 -0.40 -5.92
C TYR A 86 3.87 -1.76 -5.36
N PHE A 87 2.80 -1.79 -4.56
CA PHE A 87 2.27 -3.04 -4.03
C PHE A 87 1.70 -3.95 -5.13
N ASP A 88 1.01 -3.39 -6.13
CA ASP A 88 0.47 -4.14 -7.26
C ASP A 88 1.59 -4.78 -8.10
N GLU A 89 2.67 -4.04 -8.38
CA GLU A 89 3.85 -4.54 -9.08
C GLU A 89 4.54 -5.66 -8.28
N THR A 90 4.73 -5.44 -6.97
CA THR A 90 5.33 -6.42 -6.07
C THR A 90 4.51 -7.71 -6.04
N LEU A 91 3.19 -7.59 -5.89
CA LEU A 91 2.28 -8.74 -5.91
C LEU A 91 2.31 -9.48 -7.25
N ALA A 92 2.40 -8.76 -8.38
CA ALA A 92 2.51 -9.38 -9.69
C ALA A 92 3.80 -10.20 -9.83
N SER A 93 4.93 -9.64 -9.37
CA SER A 93 6.23 -10.31 -9.36
C SER A 93 6.22 -11.56 -8.48
N LEU A 94 5.76 -11.44 -7.22
CA LEU A 94 5.68 -12.59 -6.30
C LEU A 94 4.77 -13.70 -6.83
N ARG A 95 3.63 -13.35 -7.43
CA ARG A 95 2.73 -14.34 -8.05
C ARG A 95 3.39 -15.04 -9.23
N ALA A 96 4.18 -14.34 -10.03
CA ALA A 96 4.94 -14.95 -11.12
C ALA A 96 6.00 -15.92 -10.59
N GLU A 97 6.68 -15.55 -9.51
CA GLU A 97 7.70 -16.38 -8.89
C GLU A 97 7.11 -17.63 -8.22
N VAL A 98 5.97 -17.51 -7.53
CA VAL A 98 5.23 -18.66 -6.98
C VAL A 98 4.83 -19.62 -8.10
N ARG A 99 4.24 -19.12 -9.20
CA ARG A 99 3.89 -19.96 -10.36
C ARG A 99 5.11 -20.68 -10.95
N ARG A 100 6.26 -20.02 -10.98
CA ARG A 100 7.54 -20.62 -11.41
C ARG A 100 7.94 -21.76 -10.48
N TYR A 101 7.91 -21.55 -9.17
CA TYR A 101 8.26 -22.58 -8.19
C TYR A 101 7.29 -23.76 -8.21
N GLU A 102 5.98 -23.50 -8.34
CA GLU A 102 4.99 -24.58 -8.50
C GLU A 102 5.22 -25.40 -9.78
N ALA A 103 5.65 -24.77 -10.88
CA ALA A 103 5.98 -25.49 -12.10
C ALA A 103 7.23 -26.37 -11.91
N LEU A 104 8.28 -25.82 -11.30
CA LEU A 104 9.49 -26.56 -10.97
C LEU A 104 9.19 -27.72 -10.03
N GLU A 105 8.42 -27.51 -8.97
CA GLU A 105 8.03 -28.55 -8.01
C GLU A 105 7.34 -29.72 -8.73
N ARG A 106 6.38 -29.44 -9.62
CA ARG A 106 5.72 -30.49 -10.42
C ARG A 106 6.70 -31.27 -11.29
N GLU A 107 7.63 -30.58 -11.95
CA GLU A 107 8.65 -31.23 -12.79
C GLU A 107 9.58 -32.12 -11.96
N TRP A 108 10.04 -31.61 -10.82
CA TRP A 108 10.89 -32.36 -9.89
C TRP A 108 10.16 -33.58 -9.32
N LEU A 109 8.91 -33.43 -8.91
CA LEU A 109 8.09 -34.53 -8.40
C LEU A 109 7.90 -35.63 -9.46
N GLN A 110 7.54 -35.25 -10.70
CA GLN A 110 7.42 -36.20 -11.81
C GLN A 110 8.74 -36.91 -12.12
N ARG A 111 9.86 -36.19 -12.04
CA ARG A 111 11.19 -36.79 -12.21
C ARG A 111 11.51 -37.78 -11.10
N TRP A 112 11.26 -37.41 -9.85
CA TRP A 112 11.47 -38.29 -8.69
C TRP A 112 10.60 -39.55 -8.74
N GLN A 113 9.33 -39.42 -9.09
CA GLN A 113 8.44 -40.58 -9.27
C GLN A 113 8.96 -41.56 -10.34
N ARG A 114 9.44 -41.04 -11.48
CA ARG A 114 10.04 -41.87 -12.53
C ARG A 114 11.29 -42.59 -12.04
N ILE A 115 12.19 -41.88 -11.36
CA ILE A 115 13.41 -42.46 -10.79
C ILE A 115 13.04 -43.56 -9.78
N ALA A 116 12.15 -43.26 -8.83
CA ALA A 116 11.71 -44.20 -7.82
C ALA A 116 11.10 -45.47 -8.41
N PHE A 117 10.25 -45.34 -9.43
CA PHE A 117 9.67 -46.47 -10.15
C PHE A 117 10.75 -47.37 -10.77
N HIS A 118 11.74 -46.78 -11.45
CA HIS A 118 12.81 -47.54 -12.10
C HIS A 118 13.79 -48.16 -11.09
N CYS A 119 14.08 -47.49 -9.98
CA CYS A 119 14.90 -48.03 -8.89
C CYS A 119 14.24 -49.25 -8.24
N SER A 120 12.96 -49.13 -7.86
CA SER A 120 12.19 -50.23 -7.29
C SER A 120 12.12 -51.45 -8.22
N ARG A 121 11.92 -51.24 -9.53
CA ARG A 121 11.92 -52.32 -10.52
C ARG A 121 13.27 -53.04 -10.64
N ARG A 122 14.37 -52.37 -10.27
CA ARG A 122 15.73 -52.92 -10.27
C ARG A 122 16.15 -53.48 -8.91
N GLY A 123 15.25 -53.50 -7.92
CA GLY A 123 15.56 -53.94 -6.56
C GLY A 123 16.43 -52.96 -5.77
N LEU A 124 16.57 -51.72 -6.23
CA LEU A 124 17.29 -50.66 -5.51
C LEU A 124 16.37 -50.04 -4.46
N SER A 125 16.88 -49.89 -3.23
CA SER A 125 16.14 -49.24 -2.14
C SER A 125 16.12 -47.73 -2.34
N ILE A 126 14.91 -47.15 -2.42
CA ILE A 126 14.76 -45.70 -2.55
C ILE A 126 15.28 -44.95 -1.32
N GLY A 127 15.14 -45.54 -0.13
CA GLY A 127 15.60 -44.93 1.12
C GLY A 127 17.12 -44.91 1.26
N GLU A 128 17.84 -45.78 0.56
CA GLU A 128 19.30 -45.72 0.47
C GLU A 128 19.76 -44.60 -0.48
N LEU A 129 18.98 -44.33 -1.53
CA LEU A 129 19.26 -43.26 -2.51
C LEU A 129 18.89 -41.87 -2.03
N ASP A 130 17.95 -41.77 -1.07
CA ASP A 130 17.49 -40.50 -0.47
C ASP A 130 18.30 -40.12 0.79
N GLN A 131 19.41 -40.81 1.05
CA GLN A 131 20.30 -40.40 2.13
C GLN A 131 20.90 -39.02 1.80
N PRO A 132 20.98 -38.11 2.79
CA PRO A 132 21.64 -36.82 2.61
C PRO A 132 23.04 -37.05 2.06
N LEU A 133 23.37 -36.38 0.96
CA LEU A 133 24.75 -36.34 0.52
C LEU A 133 25.57 -35.61 1.59
N ASP A 134 26.75 -36.14 1.90
CA ASP A 134 27.74 -35.40 2.69
C ASP A 134 27.93 -34.01 2.07
N ASP A 135 28.09 -33.00 2.92
CA ASP A 135 28.18 -31.59 2.56
C ASP A 135 28.92 -31.40 1.21
N PRO A 136 28.26 -30.83 0.16
CA PRO A 136 28.87 -30.66 -1.15
C PRO A 136 30.15 -29.81 -1.13
N GLY A 137 30.45 -29.14 -0.02
CA GLY A 137 31.72 -28.45 0.22
C GLY A 137 32.95 -29.34 0.43
N ARG A 138 32.83 -30.68 0.55
CA ARG A 138 33.97 -31.55 0.91
C ARG A 138 34.35 -32.66 -0.08
N SER A 139 33.55 -32.94 -1.11
CA SER A 139 33.72 -34.18 -1.92
C SER A 139 34.14 -33.99 -3.39
N PHE A 140 34.78 -32.86 -3.74
CA PHE A 140 35.42 -32.69 -5.05
C PHE A 140 36.93 -32.40 -4.92
N ASP A 141 37.62 -33.16 -4.08
CA ASP A 141 39.10 -33.20 -4.04
C ASP A 141 39.62 -34.63 -4.28
N ILE A 142 38.92 -35.39 -5.12
CA ILE A 142 39.37 -36.70 -5.58
C ILE A 142 40.19 -36.52 -6.86
N ASP A 143 41.50 -36.40 -6.61
CA ASP A 143 42.59 -36.95 -7.41
C ASP A 143 42.97 -36.23 -8.72
N ARG A 144 43.70 -35.11 -8.58
CA ARG A 144 44.74 -34.70 -9.53
C ARG A 144 46.13 -35.03 -8.96
N ARG A 145 46.46 -36.30 -8.69
CA ARG A 145 47.87 -36.74 -8.66
C ARG A 145 48.01 -38.21 -9.09
N LYS A 146 48.26 -38.43 -10.38
CA LYS A 146 49.52 -39.01 -10.89
C LYS A 146 49.52 -39.08 -12.41
#